data_AF-A0A970SIM5-F1
#
_entry.id   AF-A0A970SIM5-F1
#
_cell.length_a   1.000
_cell.length_b   1.000
_cell.length_c   1.000
_cell.angle_alpha   90.00
_cell.angle_beta   90.00
_cell.angle_gamma   90.00
#
_symmetry.space_group_name_H-M   'P 1'
#
loop_
_entity.id
_entity.type
_entity.pdbx_description
1 polymer ?
#
loop_
_entity_poly.entity_id
_entity_poly.type
_entity_poly.pdbx_seq_one_letter_code
_entity_poly.pdbx_strand_id
1 'polypeptide(L)' 'MPSFGARKKAEAYLEPYPEEQVVTVFYNPDDPQDAVLSQTMQKMVWGLVVGILTLVVSIAVFCAAAIGVFKAFFQ' A
#
# COMPACT_ATOMS: atom_id res chain seq x y z
N MET A 1 -6.99 11.15 12.16
CA MET A 1 -5.89 11.94 12.77
C MET A 1 -4.87 10.96 13.37
N PRO A 2 -3.57 11.13 13.14
CA PRO A 2 -2.55 10.26 13.76
C PRO A 2 -2.58 10.42 15.29
N SER A 3 -2.68 9.31 16.03
CA SER A 3 -2.56 9.32 17.49
C SER A 3 -1.21 8.70 17.88
N PHE A 4 -0.37 9.49 18.55
CA PHE A 4 0.95 9.05 18.98
C PHE A 4 0.87 8.62 20.44
N GLY A 5 0.65 7.33 20.68
CA GLY A 5 0.69 6.76 22.04
C GLY A 5 2.10 6.72 22.67
N ALA A 6 3.13 7.12 21.94
CA ALA A 6 4.51 7.19 22.41
C ALA A 6 5.25 8.34 21.72
N ARG A 7 6.01 9.13 22.48
CA ARG A 7 6.76 10.30 22.00
C ARG A 7 7.72 9.95 20.86
N LYS A 8 8.40 8.81 20.94
CA LYS A 8 9.30 8.30 19.90
C LYS A 8 8.62 8.11 18.53
N LYS A 9 7.32 7.75 18.51
CA LYS A 9 6.57 7.62 17.25
C LYS A 9 6.23 8.98 16.63
N ALA A 10 6.01 10.00 17.45
CA ALA A 10 5.81 11.36 16.97
C ALA A 10 7.11 11.92 16.38
N GLU A 11 8.24 11.70 17.06
CA GLU A 11 9.56 12.12 16.57
C GLU A 11 9.91 11.46 15.22
N ALA A 12 9.68 10.16 15.07
CA ALA A 12 9.88 9.47 13.80
C ALA A 12 8.93 9.94 12.68
N TYR A 13 7.72 10.38 13.03
CA TYR A 13 6.78 10.94 12.04
C TYR A 13 7.18 12.34 11.57
N LEU A 14 7.85 13.11 12.43
CA LEU A 14 8.32 14.46 12.15
C LEU A 14 9.72 14.51 11.51
N GLU A 15 10.47 13.41 11.53
CA GLU A 15 11.80 13.29 10.91
C GLU A 15 11.88 13.83 9.45
N PRO A 16 10.87 13.63 8.57
CA PRO A 16 10.89 14.19 7.22
C PRO A 16 10.56 15.69 7.14
N TYR A 17 10.14 16.32 8.24
CA TYR A 17 9.64 17.70 8.29
C TYR A 17 10.51 18.56 9.24
N PRO A 18 11.76 18.86 8.86
CA PRO A 18 12.66 19.68 9.68
C PRO A 18 12.15 21.13 9.80
N GLU A 19 12.53 21.78 10.89
CA GLU A 19 12.19 23.17 11.16
C GLU A 19 12.75 24.10 10.05
N GLU A 20 11.97 25.13 9.70
CA GLU A 20 12.29 26.16 8.69
C GLU A 20 12.33 25.70 7.21
N GLN A 21 11.95 24.45 6.89
CA GLN A 21 11.81 24.02 5.49
C GLN A 21 10.42 24.25 4.91
N VAL A 22 10.39 24.63 3.63
CA VAL A 22 9.15 24.77 2.85
C VAL A 22 8.59 23.38 2.55
N VAL A 23 7.49 23.01 3.23
CA VAL A 23 6.79 21.75 3.00
C VAL A 23 5.69 21.95 1.95
N THR A 24 5.64 21.09 0.94
CA THR A 24 4.58 21.11 -0.07
C THR A 24 3.28 20.58 0.54
N VAL A 25 2.24 21.40 0.60
CA VAL A 25 0.90 21.01 1.08
C VAL A 25 0.00 20.76 -0.11
N PHE A 26 -0.65 19.60 -0.14
CA PHE A 26 -1.70 19.31 -1.11
C PHE A 26 -3.04 19.64 -0.49
N TYR A 27 -3.85 20.47 -1.14
CA TYR A 27 -5.20 20.80 -0.69
C TYR A 27 -6.17 20.80 -1.87
N ASN A 28 -7.43 20.46 -1.60
CA ASN A 28 -8.52 20.62 -2.54
C ASN A 28 -9.09 22.04 -2.39
N PRO A 29 -9.13 22.87 -3.47
CA PRO A 29 -9.68 24.22 -3.38
C PRO A 29 -11.18 24.24 -3.05
N ASP A 30 -11.93 23.19 -3.38
CA ASP A 30 -13.37 23.10 -3.08
C ASP A 30 -13.65 22.60 -1.65
N ASP A 31 -12.69 21.90 -1.03
CA ASP A 31 -12.74 21.48 0.37
C ASP A 31 -11.36 21.65 1.04
N PRO A 32 -11.08 22.84 1.59
CA PRO A 32 -9.78 23.14 2.19
C PRO A 32 -9.52 22.37 3.49
N GLN A 33 -10.51 21.68 4.05
CA GLN A 33 -10.29 20.84 5.24
C GLN A 33 -9.54 19.54 4.89
N ASP A 34 -9.51 19.15 3.62
CA ASP A 34 -8.84 17.94 3.14
C ASP A 34 -7.35 18.16 2.80
N ALA A 35 -6.73 19.17 3.43
CA ALA A 35 -5.33 19.49 3.24
C ALA A 35 -4.42 18.42 3.88
N VAL A 36 -3.54 17.82 3.08
CA VAL A 36 -2.61 16.76 3.51
C VAL A 36 -1.15 17.14 3.21
N LEU A 37 -0.28 16.90 4.19
CA LEU A 37 1.18 17.14 4.09
C LEU A 37 1.89 16.09 3.23
N SER A 38 1.38 14.87 3.18
CA SER A 38 1.86 13.85 2.25
C SER A 38 0.70 12.97 1.79
N GLN A 39 0.59 12.78 0.48
CA GLN A 39 -0.24 11.73 -0.08
C GLN A 39 0.49 10.41 0.17
N THR A 40 0.28 9.82 1.35
CA THR A 40 0.87 8.52 1.67
C THR A 40 0.29 7.47 0.71
N MET A 41 0.95 7.24 -0.42
CA MET A 41 0.66 6.16 -1.38
C MET A 41 0.99 4.77 -0.79
N GLN A 42 1.43 4.68 0.46
CA GLN A 42 1.84 3.43 1.10
C GLN A 42 0.74 2.37 1.09
N LYS A 43 -0.54 2.76 1.15
CA LYS A 43 -1.67 1.83 1.01
C LYS A 43 -1.79 1.24 -0.40
N MET A 44 -1.48 2.03 -1.43
CA MET A 44 -1.55 1.59 -2.83
C MET A 44 -0.42 0.60 -3.15
N VAL A 45 0.79 0.85 -2.63
CA VAL A 45 1.95 -0.05 -2.82
C VAL A 45 1.69 -1.41 -2.16
N TRP A 46 1.17 -1.43 -0.93
CA TRP A 46 0.82 -2.69 -0.26
C TRP A 46 -0.27 -3.47 -1.00
N GLY A 47 -1.31 -2.79 -1.49
CA GLY A 47 -2.35 -3.41 -2.30
C GLY A 47 -1.80 -4.04 -3.59
N LEU A 48 -0.87 -3.35 -4.26
CA LEU A 48 -0.25 -3.85 -5.48
C LEU A 48 0.62 -5.10 -5.24
N VAL A 49 1.44 -5.09 -4.18
CA VAL A 49 2.30 -6.24 -3.82
C VAL A 49 1.45 -7.46 -3.47
N VAL A 50 0.42 -7.29 -2.64
CA VAL A 50 -0.50 -8.37 -2.29
C VAL A 50 -1.23 -8.89 -3.53
N GLY A 51 -1.71 -8.01 -4.40
CA GLY A 51 -2.40 -8.39 -5.64
C GLY A 51 -1.54 -9.24 -6.56
N ILE A 52 -0.26 -8.86 -6.77
CA ILE A 52 0.67 -9.64 -7.59
C ILE A 52 0.90 -11.03 -6.98
N LEU A 53 1.16 -11.12 -5.67
CA LEU A 53 1.36 -12.40 -5.00
C LEU A 53 0.14 -13.33 -5.14
N THR A 54 -1.07 -12.81 -4.93
CA THR A 54 -2.30 -13.59 -5.08
C THR A 54 -2.48 -14.10 -6.52
N LEU A 55 -2.15 -13.27 -7.51
CA LEU A 55 -2.27 -13.63 -8.93
C LEU A 55 -1.26 -14.72 -9.34
N VAL A 56 -0.02 -14.66 -8.85
CA VAL A 56 0.98 -15.70 -9.13
C VAL A 56 0.56 -17.04 -8.54
N VAL A 57 0.08 -17.04 -7.29
CA VAL A 57 -0.38 -18.27 -6.61
C VAL A 57 -1.59 -18.87 -7.33
N SER A 58 -2.58 -18.05 -7.73
CA SER A 58 -3.77 -18.55 -8.41
C SER A 58 -3.42 -19.19 -9.75
N ILE A 59 -2.52 -18.61 -10.54
CA ILE A 59 -2.05 -19.18 -11.81
C ILE A 59 -1.32 -20.50 -11.56
N ALA A 60 -0.43 -20.57 -10.57
CA ALA A 60 0.32 -21.80 -10.26
C ALA A 60 -0.62 -22.95 -9.87
N VAL A 61 -1.61 -22.67 -9.01
CA VAL A 61 -2.63 -23.66 -8.60
C VAL A 61 -3.48 -24.09 -9.79
N PHE A 62 -3.89 -23.15 -10.64
CA PHE A 62 -4.69 -23.45 -11.82
C PHE A 62 -3.93 -24.32 -12.82
N CYS A 63 -2.66 -24.02 -13.09
CA CYS A 63 -1.80 -24.84 -13.97
C CYS A 63 -1.59 -26.25 -13.40
N ALA A 64 -1.32 -26.38 -12.10
CA ALA A 64 -1.15 -27.68 -11.46
C ALA A 64 -2.44 -28.51 -11.52
N ALA A 65 -3.60 -27.89 -11.25
CA ALA A 65 -4.90 -28.54 -11.35
C ALA A 65 -5.21 -28.97 -12.78
N ALA A 66 -4.96 -28.11 -13.77
CA ALA A 66 -5.18 -28.41 -15.19
C ALA A 66 -4.34 -29.60 -15.66
N ILE A 67 -3.05 -29.65 -15.30
CA ILE A 67 -2.16 -30.77 -15.63
C ILE A 67 -2.64 -32.08 -14.97
N GLY A 68 -3.06 -32.02 -13.71
CA GLY A 68 -3.59 -33.17 -12.98
C GLY A 68 -4.85 -33.74 -13.63
N VAL A 69 -5.80 -32.88 -13.99
CA VAL A 69 -7.04 -33.28 -14.67
C VAL A 69 -6.73 -33.85 -16.06
N PHE A 70 -5.84 -33.22 -16.83
CA PHE A 70 -5.47 -33.71 -18.16
C PHE A 70 -4.83 -35.10 -18.10
N LYS A 71 -3.95 -35.32 -17.12
CA LYS A 71 -3.32 -36.62 -16.89
C LYS A 71 -4.31 -37.69 -16.42
N ALA A 72 -5.32 -37.31 -15.62
CA ALA A 72 -6.38 -38.22 -15.18
C ALA A 72 -7.38 -38.58 -16.30
N PHE A 73 -7.59 -37.69 -17.27
CA PHE A 73 -8.53 -37.91 -18.38
C PHE A 73 -7.92 -38.70 -19.55
N PHE A 74 -6.60 -38.66 -19.72
CA PHE A 74 -5.86 -39.35 -20.79
C PHE A 74 -5.20 -40.67 -20.33
N GLN A 75 -5.58 -41.21 -19.16
CA GLN A 75 -5.14 -42.51 -18.65
C GLN A 75 -6.21 -43.58 -18.83
#